data_AF-A0A1Q7WHA8-F1
#
_entry.id   AF-A0A1Q7WHA8-F1
#
_cell.length_a   1.000
_cell.length_b   1.000
_cell.length_c   1.000
_cell.angle_alpha   90.00
_cell.angle_beta   90.00
_cell.angle_gamma   90.00
#
_symmetry.space_group_name_H-M   'P 1'
#
loop_
_entity.id
_entity.type
_entity.pdbx_description
1 polymer ?
#
loop_
_entity_poly.entity_id
_entity_poly.type
_entity_poly.pdbx_seq_one_letter_code
_entity_poly.pdbx_strand_id
1 'polypeptide(L)'
;MSLSRPVAVSGALLGVALVAWIVTYQRMHGMDAGPGTDLGGVGWYLGIWVTMMGAMMLPSVAPMVLVFSRVNRERARRGSAGAAPTWVFVAGYLIAWIAYGLVAYGLYRGAKDAAPHFLGWNRGGRYVAGGALVFAGLYELTPLKEVCLRHCRGPLHFVLGGWRDGPAGALRMGVEHGLYCVGCCWGLMVALFAVGVMSLTWMGVIAAVIFAQKVLPAGDRLAPLFATAFVALGVWVAVSPATVPGLHVPGQGAPAIRMGT
;
A
#
# COMPACT_ATOMS: atom_id res chain seq x y z
N MET A 1 14.80 0.23 32.75
CA MET A 1 15.31 0.99 31.59
C MET A 1 14.12 1.64 30.88
N SER A 2 13.87 2.94 31.08
CA SER A 2 12.79 3.63 30.35
C SER A 2 13.24 3.88 28.92
N LEU A 3 12.66 3.18 27.95
CA LEU A 3 12.86 3.47 26.53
C LEU A 3 12.53 4.94 26.26
N SER A 4 13.37 5.63 25.49
CA SER A 4 13.02 6.98 25.05
C SER A 4 11.72 6.91 24.23
N ARG A 5 10.77 7.82 24.47
CA ARG A 5 9.46 7.81 23.80
C ARG A 5 9.51 7.67 22.26
N PRO A 6 10.48 8.25 21.53
CA PRO A 6 10.64 7.99 20.10
C PRO A 6 10.88 6.51 19.78
N VAL A 7 11.73 5.83 20.58
CA VAL A 7 11.99 4.39 20.43
C VAL A 7 10.73 3.58 20.75
N ALA A 8 9.95 4.00 21.75
CA ALA A 8 8.67 3.35 22.06
C ALA A 8 7.63 3.50 20.92
N VAL A 9 7.52 4.69 20.30
CA VAL A 9 6.60 4.93 19.17
C VAL A 9 7.05 4.15 17.93
N SER A 10 8.34 4.17 17.59
CA SER A 10 8.88 3.34 16.49
C SER A 10 8.68 1.86 16.76
N GLY A 11 9.00 1.40 17.98
CA GLY A 11 8.84 0.00 18.39
C GLY A 11 7.39 -0.45 18.33
N ALA A 12 6.45 0.40 18.77
CA ALA A 12 5.02 0.12 18.65
C ALA A 12 4.59 0.01 17.18
N LEU A 13 4.98 0.95 16.31
CA LEU A 13 4.62 0.91 14.88
C LEU A 13 5.19 -0.34 14.18
N LEU A 14 6.46 -0.66 14.44
CA LEU A 14 7.12 -1.84 13.88
C LEU A 14 6.52 -3.13 14.44
N GLY A 15 6.16 -3.16 15.73
CA GLY A 15 5.47 -4.27 16.36
C GLY A 15 4.09 -4.50 15.75
N VAL A 16 3.29 -3.45 15.54
CA VAL A 16 2.00 -3.53 14.84
C VAL A 16 2.20 -3.99 13.39
N ALA A 17 3.21 -3.46 12.69
CA ALA A 17 3.51 -3.88 11.32
C ALA A 17 3.91 -5.36 11.24
N LEU A 18 4.69 -5.86 12.20
CA LEU A 18 5.07 -7.27 12.29
C LEU A 18 3.86 -8.16 12.55
N VAL A 19 3.00 -7.79 13.51
CA VAL A 19 1.74 -8.49 13.77
C VAL A 19 0.86 -8.50 12.52
N ALA A 20 0.76 -7.37 11.83
CA ALA A 20 0.01 -7.27 10.57
C ALA A 20 0.58 -8.21 9.50
N TRP A 21 1.91 -8.29 9.34
CA TRP A 21 2.54 -9.27 8.44
C TRP A 21 2.20 -10.72 8.81
N ILE A 22 2.25 -11.08 10.09
CA ILE A 22 1.91 -12.42 10.57
C ILE A 22 0.44 -12.75 10.27
N VAL A 23 -0.48 -11.83 10.58
CA VAL A 23 -1.91 -12.02 10.32
C VAL A 23 -2.19 -12.11 8.82
N THR A 24 -1.54 -11.27 8.01
CA THR A 24 -1.65 -11.30 6.56
C THR A 24 -1.12 -12.62 5.98
N TYR A 25 0.01 -13.13 6.49
CA TYR A 25 0.52 -14.45 6.14
C TYR A 25 -0.49 -15.55 6.48
N GLN A 26 -1.00 -15.58 7.71
CA GLN A 26 -1.96 -16.60 8.16
C GLN A 26 -3.26 -16.58 7.35
N ARG A 27 -3.71 -15.41 6.89
CA ARG A 27 -4.94 -15.26 6.11
C ARG A 27 -4.78 -15.61 4.63
N MET A 28 -3.62 -15.30 4.03
CA MET A 28 -3.41 -15.48 2.59
C MET A 28 -2.65 -16.77 2.25
N HIS A 29 -1.95 -17.37 3.21
CA HIS A 29 -1.24 -18.62 3.01
C HIS A 29 -2.21 -19.76 2.65
N GLY A 30 -2.02 -20.37 1.48
CA GLY A 30 -2.89 -21.42 0.95
C GLY A 30 -4.08 -20.93 0.14
N MET A 31 -4.25 -19.61 -0.03
CA MET A 31 -5.20 -19.04 -1.00
C MET A 31 -4.58 -19.00 -2.41
N ASP A 32 -5.43 -19.01 -3.44
CA ASP A 32 -4.96 -18.85 -4.82
C ASP A 32 -4.30 -17.47 -4.99
N ALA A 33 -2.98 -17.47 -5.22
CA ALA A 33 -2.18 -16.27 -5.42
C ALA A 33 -2.17 -15.79 -6.89
N GLY A 34 -2.90 -16.48 -7.77
CA GLY A 34 -2.98 -16.16 -9.18
C GLY A 34 -3.69 -14.83 -9.47
N PRO A 35 -3.38 -14.17 -10.60
CA PRO A 35 -4.17 -13.03 -11.03
C PRO A 35 -5.59 -13.46 -11.40
N GLY A 36 -6.59 -12.72 -10.94
CA GLY A 36 -8.01 -13.06 -11.16
C GLY A 36 -8.67 -13.83 -10.01
N THR A 37 -7.96 -14.10 -8.91
CA THR A 37 -8.55 -14.70 -7.69
C THR A 37 -9.80 -13.93 -7.27
N ASP A 38 -10.81 -14.67 -6.81
CA ASP A 38 -12.01 -14.04 -6.25
C ASP A 38 -11.65 -13.28 -4.97
N LEU A 39 -12.09 -12.03 -4.84
CA LEU A 39 -11.80 -11.21 -3.67
C LEU A 39 -12.76 -11.53 -2.49
N GLY A 40 -13.78 -12.36 -2.73
CA GLY A 40 -14.82 -12.67 -1.76
C GLY A 40 -15.72 -11.47 -1.47
N GLY A 41 -16.48 -11.52 -0.37
CA GLY A 41 -17.32 -10.41 0.08
C GLY A 41 -16.51 -9.17 0.48
N VAL A 42 -17.13 -7.98 0.41
CA VAL A 42 -16.47 -6.69 0.71
C VAL A 42 -15.88 -6.65 2.13
N GLY A 43 -16.55 -7.26 3.12
CA GLY A 43 -16.06 -7.32 4.49
C GLY A 43 -14.78 -8.15 4.64
N TRP A 44 -14.72 -9.30 3.96
CA TRP A 44 -13.53 -10.15 3.92
C TRP A 44 -12.36 -9.46 3.24
N TYR A 45 -12.62 -8.89 2.05
CA TYR A 45 -11.63 -8.13 1.30
C TYR A 45 -11.08 -6.96 2.12
N LEU A 46 -11.94 -6.14 2.75
CA LEU A 46 -11.50 -5.02 3.57
C LEU A 46 -10.68 -5.47 4.77
N GLY A 47 -11.05 -6.59 5.41
CA GLY A 47 -10.29 -7.17 6.51
C GLY A 47 -8.87 -7.56 6.11
N ILE A 48 -8.69 -8.20 4.96
CA ILE A 48 -7.36 -8.51 4.41
C ILE A 48 -6.64 -7.23 3.99
N TRP A 49 -7.32 -6.36 3.24
CA TRP A 49 -6.77 -5.13 2.67
C TRP A 49 -6.19 -4.21 3.74
N VAL A 50 -6.95 -3.94 4.82
CA VAL A 50 -6.49 -3.08 5.92
C VAL A 50 -5.28 -3.70 6.63
N THR A 51 -5.28 -5.02 6.82
CA THR A 51 -4.16 -5.72 7.46
C THR A 51 -2.91 -5.65 6.56
N MET A 52 -3.07 -5.89 5.26
CA MET A 52 -2.03 -5.78 4.25
C MET A 52 -1.45 -4.36 4.17
N MET A 53 -2.31 -3.34 4.14
CA MET A 53 -1.89 -1.94 4.19
C MET A 53 -1.16 -1.62 5.50
N GLY A 54 -1.63 -2.13 6.63
CA GLY A 54 -0.93 -2.02 7.91
C GLY A 54 0.49 -2.59 7.82
N ALA A 55 0.64 -3.80 7.29
CA ALA A 55 1.91 -4.51 7.17
C ALA A 55 2.91 -3.76 6.28
N MET A 56 2.47 -3.26 5.12
CA MET A 56 3.36 -2.62 4.14
C MET A 56 3.61 -1.14 4.44
N MET A 57 2.59 -0.43 4.92
CA MET A 57 2.62 1.02 4.96
C MET A 57 3.03 1.62 6.29
N LEU A 58 2.73 0.96 7.42
CA LEU A 58 3.12 1.45 8.74
C LEU A 58 4.64 1.67 8.88
N PRO A 59 5.52 0.78 8.36
CA PRO A 59 6.95 1.05 8.37
C PRO A 59 7.33 2.31 7.58
N SER A 60 6.67 2.55 6.45
CA SER A 60 6.98 3.70 5.57
C SER A 60 6.55 5.05 6.14
N VAL A 61 5.50 5.09 6.99
CA VAL A 61 4.99 6.32 7.61
C VAL A 61 5.63 6.60 8.99
N ALA A 62 6.48 5.69 9.49
CA ALA A 62 7.12 5.84 10.80
C ALA A 62 7.87 7.18 10.99
N PRO A 63 8.67 7.69 10.03
CA PRO A 63 9.32 8.99 10.18
C PRO A 63 8.33 10.13 10.41
N MET A 64 7.21 10.13 9.68
CA MET A 64 6.15 11.12 9.79
C MET A 64 5.44 11.05 11.14
N VAL A 65 5.07 9.85 11.60
CA VAL A 65 4.41 9.65 12.89
C VAL A 65 5.31 10.10 14.05
N LEU A 66 6.63 9.87 13.95
CA LEU A 66 7.59 10.33 14.94
C LEU A 66 7.66 11.87 15.00
N VAL A 67 7.72 12.55 13.86
CA VAL A 67 7.72 14.02 13.82
C VAL A 67 6.40 14.57 14.36
N PHE A 68 5.25 14.03 13.95
CA PHE A 68 3.93 14.40 14.46
C PHE A 68 3.87 14.25 15.99
N SER A 69 4.27 13.10 16.53
CA SER A 69 4.24 12.84 17.98
C SER A 69 5.17 13.77 18.78
N ARG A 70 6.31 14.18 18.20
CA ARG A 70 7.25 15.13 18.82
C ARG A 70 6.65 16.54 18.86
N VAL A 71 6.12 17.03 17.74
CA VAL A 71 5.52 18.37 17.65
C VAL A 71 4.26 18.48 18.48
N ASN A 72 3.39 17.47 18.44
CA ASN A 72 2.18 17.41 19.26
C ASN A 72 2.50 17.52 20.75
N ARG A 73 3.54 16.82 21.21
CA ARG A 73 3.98 16.86 22.61
C ARG A 73 4.55 18.22 22.99
N GLU A 74 5.37 18.81 22.12
CA GLU A 74 5.96 20.12 22.39
C GLU A 74 4.87 21.20 22.50
N ARG A 75 3.86 21.15 21.64
CA ARG A 75 2.69 22.03 21.70
C ARG A 75 1.84 21.80 22.96
N ALA A 76 1.60 20.53 23.32
CA ALA A 76 0.89 20.20 24.56
C ALA A 76 1.63 20.72 25.81
N ARG A 77 2.97 20.68 25.82
CA ARG A 77 3.79 21.26 26.91
C ARG A 77 3.68 22.78 27.00
N ARG A 78 3.50 23.45 25.87
CA ARG A 78 3.36 24.92 25.77
C ARG A 78 1.94 25.42 26.08
N GLY A 79 1.05 24.55 26.57
CA GLY A 79 -0.32 24.93 26.93
C GLY A 79 -1.25 25.16 25.72
N SER A 80 -0.86 24.76 24.51
CA SER A 80 -1.74 24.80 23.35
C SER A 80 -2.89 23.80 23.53
N ALA A 81 -4.13 24.27 23.50
CA ALA A 81 -5.32 23.45 23.66
C ALA A 81 -5.46 22.46 22.49
N GLY A 82 -5.15 21.19 22.74
CA GLY A 82 -5.45 20.11 21.79
C GLY A 82 -4.38 19.04 21.63
N ALA A 83 -3.91 18.43 22.73
CA ALA A 83 -3.08 17.24 22.64
C ALA A 83 -3.88 16.09 22.00
N ALA A 84 -3.54 15.72 20.77
CA ALA A 84 -4.19 14.62 20.07
C ALA A 84 -3.40 13.32 20.26
N PRO A 85 -4.05 12.17 20.51
CA PRO A 85 -3.34 10.89 20.51
C PRO A 85 -2.76 10.57 19.13
N THR A 86 -1.53 10.05 19.08
CA THR A 86 -0.85 9.66 17.84
C THR A 86 -1.64 8.65 17.00
N TRP A 87 -2.43 7.77 17.65
CA TRP A 87 -3.25 6.79 16.95
C TRP A 87 -4.35 7.42 16.08
N VAL A 88 -4.81 8.64 16.41
CA VAL A 88 -5.83 9.35 15.62
C VAL A 88 -5.28 9.76 14.25
N PHE A 89 -4.01 10.17 14.20
CA PHE A 89 -3.31 10.41 12.94
C PHE A 89 -3.20 9.12 12.09
N VAL A 90 -2.81 8.01 12.72
CA VAL A 90 -2.69 6.71 12.05
C VAL A 90 -4.07 6.21 11.57
N ALA A 91 -5.13 6.44 12.33
CA ALA A 91 -6.49 6.13 11.92
C ALA A 91 -6.91 6.93 10.67
N GLY A 92 -6.64 8.24 10.64
CA GLY A 92 -6.88 9.07 9.45
C GLY A 92 -6.12 8.58 8.22
N TYR A 93 -4.87 8.16 8.42
CA TYR A 93 -4.06 7.55 7.38
C TYR A 93 -4.68 6.26 6.82
N LEU A 94 -5.16 5.37 7.69
CA LEU A 94 -5.83 4.13 7.29
C LEU A 94 -7.19 4.37 6.62
N ILE A 95 -7.92 5.43 6.98
CA ILE A 95 -9.18 5.79 6.31
C ILE A 95 -8.95 6.09 4.82
N ALA A 96 -7.88 6.82 4.48
CA ALA A 96 -7.54 7.08 3.08
C ALA A 96 -7.25 5.77 2.30
N TRP A 97 -6.57 4.82 2.95
CA TRP A 97 -6.30 3.49 2.38
C TRP A 97 -7.54 2.61 2.26
N ILE A 98 -8.48 2.70 3.20
CA ILE A 98 -9.78 2.03 3.12
C ILE A 98 -10.59 2.58 1.94
N ALA A 99 -10.65 3.90 1.80
CA ALA A 99 -11.34 4.54 0.68
C ALA A 99 -10.74 4.09 -0.67
N TYR A 100 -9.41 4.08 -0.79
CA TYR A 100 -8.74 3.54 -1.97
C TYR A 100 -9.06 2.06 -2.20
N GLY A 101 -9.02 1.24 -1.14
CA GLY A 101 -9.34 -0.19 -1.23
C GLY A 101 -10.76 -0.45 -1.72
N LEU A 102 -11.74 0.33 -1.26
CA LEU A 102 -13.13 0.28 -1.72
C LEU A 102 -13.27 0.62 -3.20
N VAL A 103 -12.60 1.68 -3.65
CA VAL A 103 -12.58 2.07 -5.08
C VAL A 103 -11.94 0.95 -5.91
N ALA A 104 -10.79 0.42 -5.48
CA ALA A 104 -10.11 -0.67 -6.17
C ALA A 104 -10.99 -1.93 -6.26
N TYR A 105 -11.68 -2.29 -5.17
CA TYR A 105 -12.61 -3.41 -5.14
C TYR A 105 -13.79 -3.22 -6.10
N GLY A 106 -14.39 -2.03 -6.11
CA GLY A 106 -15.49 -1.70 -7.02
C GLY A 106 -15.06 -1.75 -8.48
N LEU A 107 -13.90 -1.19 -8.81
CA LEU A 107 -13.33 -1.25 -10.16
C LEU A 107 -13.01 -2.69 -10.57
N TYR A 108 -12.45 -3.50 -9.67
CA TYR A 108 -12.14 -4.90 -9.95
C TYR A 108 -13.40 -5.73 -10.21
N ARG A 109 -14.42 -5.61 -9.34
CA ARG A 109 -15.72 -6.28 -9.50
C ARG A 109 -16.39 -5.83 -10.80
N GLY A 110 -16.48 -4.53 -11.04
CA GLY A 110 -17.07 -3.98 -12.26
C GLY A 110 -16.37 -4.44 -13.54
N ALA A 111 -15.03 -4.48 -13.54
CA ALA A 111 -14.27 -4.99 -14.68
C ALA A 111 -14.49 -6.51 -14.90
N LYS A 112 -14.57 -7.28 -13.82
CA LYS A 112 -14.84 -8.73 -13.86
C LYS A 112 -16.25 -9.02 -14.39
N ASP A 113 -17.24 -8.24 -13.97
CA ASP A 113 -18.64 -8.41 -14.38
C ASP A 113 -18.88 -7.96 -15.83
N ALA A 114 -18.17 -6.92 -16.29
CA ALA A 114 -18.33 -6.36 -17.64
C ALA A 114 -17.70 -7.21 -18.75
N ALA A 115 -16.61 -7.94 -18.48
CA ALA A 115 -15.88 -8.70 -19.50
C ALA A 115 -15.39 -10.09 -19.05
N PRO A 116 -16.27 -10.96 -18.53
CA PRO A 116 -15.89 -12.28 -17.99
C PRO A 116 -15.21 -13.19 -19.02
N HIS A 117 -15.54 -13.06 -20.31
CA HIS A 117 -14.96 -13.85 -21.40
C HIS A 117 -13.62 -13.33 -21.95
N PHE A 118 -13.29 -12.04 -21.76
CA PHE A 118 -12.04 -11.43 -22.25
C PHE A 118 -10.91 -11.50 -21.23
N LEU A 119 -11.26 -11.47 -19.94
CA LEU A 119 -10.31 -11.56 -18.80
C LEU A 119 -9.86 -12.99 -18.48
N GLY A 120 -10.34 -14.01 -19.22
CA GLY A 120 -9.80 -15.35 -19.13
C GLY A 120 -8.28 -15.33 -19.38
N TRP A 121 -7.52 -15.88 -18.44
CA TRP A 121 -6.04 -15.84 -18.46
C TRP A 121 -5.43 -16.36 -19.77
N ASN A 122 -6.08 -17.34 -20.41
CA ASN A 122 -5.69 -17.93 -21.70
C ASN A 122 -5.92 -17.03 -22.94
N ARG A 123 -6.50 -15.82 -22.80
CA ARG A 123 -6.67 -14.86 -23.91
C ARG A 123 -6.16 -13.46 -23.56
N GLY A 124 -6.99 -12.63 -22.93
CA GLY A 124 -6.73 -11.21 -22.68
C GLY A 124 -6.12 -10.91 -21.31
N GLY A 125 -6.28 -11.81 -20.34
CA GLY A 125 -5.85 -11.58 -18.94
C GLY A 125 -4.36 -11.25 -18.80
N ARG A 126 -3.48 -11.98 -19.51
CA ARG A 126 -2.03 -11.69 -19.51
C ARG A 126 -1.66 -10.33 -20.08
N TYR A 127 -2.41 -9.84 -21.08
CA TYR A 127 -2.17 -8.52 -21.69
C TYR A 127 -2.72 -7.39 -20.82
N VAL A 128 -3.82 -7.63 -20.12
CA VAL A 128 -4.35 -6.68 -19.12
C VAL A 128 -3.38 -6.57 -17.95
N ALA A 129 -2.87 -7.68 -17.43
CA ALA A 129 -1.86 -7.70 -16.37
C ALA A 129 -0.55 -7.04 -16.83
N GLY A 130 -0.04 -7.40 -18.02
CA GLY A 130 1.15 -6.78 -18.61
C GLY A 130 0.98 -5.28 -18.86
N GLY A 131 -0.17 -4.86 -19.38
CA GLY A 131 -0.52 -3.46 -19.59
C GLY A 131 -0.63 -2.67 -18.28
N ALA A 132 -1.22 -3.27 -17.24
CA ALA A 132 -1.28 -2.67 -15.91
C ALA A 132 0.12 -2.51 -15.28
N LEU A 133 1.02 -3.47 -15.49
CA LEU A 133 2.43 -3.38 -15.07
C LEU A 133 3.20 -2.29 -15.83
N VAL A 134 3.04 -2.21 -17.15
CA VAL A 134 3.63 -1.14 -17.96
C VAL A 134 3.08 0.21 -17.52
N PHE A 135 1.77 0.32 -17.29
CA PHE A 135 1.12 1.51 -16.76
C PHE A 135 1.72 1.92 -15.40
N ALA A 136 1.90 0.97 -14.50
CA ALA A 136 2.54 1.21 -13.21
C ALA A 136 3.98 1.71 -13.38
N GLY A 137 4.75 1.12 -14.29
CA GLY A 137 6.11 1.57 -14.61
C GLY A 137 6.16 2.97 -15.24
N LEU A 138 5.20 3.33 -16.09
CA LEU A 138 5.08 4.71 -16.59
C LEU A 138 4.67 5.67 -15.48
N TYR A 139 3.80 5.23 -14.57
CA TYR A 139 3.37 6.01 -13.41
C TYR A 139 4.55 6.38 -12.51
N GLU A 140 5.54 5.50 -12.36
CA GLU A 140 6.79 5.77 -11.63
C GLU A 140 7.51 7.05 -12.09
N LEU A 141 7.41 7.38 -13.38
CA LEU A 141 8.08 8.53 -13.99
C LEU A 141 7.22 9.81 -14.02
N THR A 142 5.99 9.75 -13.49
CA THR A 142 5.07 10.89 -13.61
C THR A 142 5.43 12.04 -12.64
N PRO A 143 5.26 13.31 -13.06
CA PRO A 143 5.41 14.46 -12.16
C PRO A 143 4.47 14.38 -10.95
N LEU A 144 3.28 13.80 -11.14
CA LEU A 144 2.31 13.59 -10.07
C LEU A 144 2.89 12.72 -8.96
N LYS A 145 3.48 11.57 -9.30
CA LYS A 145 4.12 10.70 -8.33
C LYS A 145 5.23 11.44 -7.59
N GLU A 146 6.07 12.18 -8.31
CA GLU A 146 7.19 12.91 -7.74
C GLU A 146 6.73 13.95 -6.71
N VAL A 147 5.69 14.73 -7.03
CA VAL A 147 5.08 15.71 -6.11
C VAL A 147 4.53 15.03 -4.86
N CYS A 148 3.78 13.94 -5.02
CA CYS A 148 3.22 13.19 -3.89
C CYS A 148 4.33 12.57 -3.02
N LEU A 149 5.36 12.00 -3.65
CA LEU A 149 6.49 11.37 -2.94
C LEU A 149 7.27 12.41 -2.13
N ARG A 150 7.51 13.62 -2.66
CA ARG A 150 8.14 14.72 -1.91
C ARG A 150 7.35 15.08 -0.66
N HIS A 151 6.01 15.12 -0.74
CA HIS A 151 5.16 15.36 0.44
C HIS A 151 5.21 14.20 1.44
N CYS A 152 5.25 12.95 0.98
CA CYS A 152 5.42 11.80 1.86
C CYS A 152 6.78 11.78 2.59
N ARG A 153 7.83 12.32 1.95
CA ARG A 153 9.21 12.32 2.47
C ARG A 153 9.60 13.56 3.24
N GLY A 154 8.81 14.64 3.18
CA GLY A 154 9.07 15.91 3.85
C GLY A 154 8.23 16.11 5.11
N PRO A 155 8.44 15.32 6.19
CA PRO A 155 7.57 15.35 7.36
C PRO A 155 7.61 16.70 8.08
N LEU A 156 8.76 17.37 8.10
CA LEU A 156 8.90 18.70 8.72
C LEU A 156 8.13 19.77 7.98
N HIS A 157 8.22 19.81 6.64
CA HIS A 157 7.49 20.78 5.82
C HIS A 157 5.97 20.62 5.98
N PHE A 158 5.48 19.37 5.96
CA PHE A 158 4.07 19.06 6.17
C PHE A 158 3.58 19.49 7.55
N VAL A 159 4.31 19.13 8.60
CA VAL A 159 3.91 19.38 9.99
C VAL A 159 3.99 20.86 10.35
N LEU A 160 4.99 21.59 9.85
CA LEU A 160 5.18 23.02 10.13
C LEU A 160 4.26 23.91 9.30
N GLY A 161 4.01 23.57 8.03
CA GLY A 161 3.16 24.36 7.13
C GLY A 161 1.66 24.11 7.28
N GLY A 162 1.24 22.99 7.87
CA GLY A 162 -0.16 22.54 7.88
C GLY A 162 -0.69 22.05 9.23
N TRP A 163 -0.08 22.46 10.36
CA TRP A 163 -0.48 21.98 11.68
C TRP A 163 -1.96 22.28 11.98
N ARG A 164 -2.68 21.27 12.49
CA ARG A 164 -4.06 21.42 12.99
C ARG A 164 -4.17 20.84 14.39
N ASP A 165 -4.60 21.65 15.34
CA ASP A 165 -4.71 21.26 16.74
C ASP A 165 -5.91 20.33 17.01
N GLY A 166 -5.80 19.55 18.08
CA GLY A 166 -6.85 18.66 18.57
C GLY A 166 -7.03 17.36 17.77
N PRO A 167 -7.89 16.45 18.26
CA PRO A 167 -8.12 15.15 17.63
C PRO A 167 -8.62 15.23 16.18
N ALA A 168 -9.52 16.18 15.89
CA ALA A 168 -10.02 16.40 14.53
C ALA A 168 -8.91 16.90 13.59
N GLY A 169 -8.02 17.77 14.07
CA GLY A 169 -6.84 18.21 13.34
C GLY A 169 -5.88 17.07 13.03
N ALA A 170 -5.60 16.22 14.02
CA ALA A 170 -4.77 15.02 13.85
C ALA A 170 -5.37 14.04 12.83
N LEU A 171 -6.68 13.81 12.89
CA LEU A 171 -7.38 12.95 11.92
C LEU A 171 -7.25 13.51 10.50
N ARG A 172 -7.52 14.81 10.31
CA ARG A 172 -7.42 15.49 9.01
C ARG A 172 -6.00 15.45 8.45
N MET A 173 -4.98 15.70 9.28
CA MET A 173 -3.58 15.58 8.89
C MET A 173 -3.23 14.13 8.50
N GLY A 174 -3.77 13.14 9.21
CA GLY A 174 -3.63 11.73 8.88
C GLY A 174 -4.23 11.39 7.51
N VAL A 175 -5.47 11.82 7.25
CA VAL A 175 -6.16 11.63 5.96
C VAL A 175 -5.39 12.31 4.83
N GLU A 176 -4.98 13.57 5.02
CA GLU A 176 -4.24 14.34 4.01
C GLU A 176 -2.90 13.66 3.66
N HIS A 177 -2.15 13.21 4.68
CA HIS A 177 -0.93 12.44 4.45
C HIS A 177 -1.21 11.07 3.79
N GLY A 178 -2.31 10.42 4.17
CA GLY A 178 -2.81 9.21 3.54
C GLY A 178 -3.12 9.39 2.06
N LEU A 179 -3.73 10.51 1.66
CA LEU A 179 -4.02 10.82 0.26
C LEU A 179 -2.77 11.05 -0.57
N TYR A 180 -1.75 11.76 -0.04
CA TYR A 180 -0.45 11.85 -0.71
C TYR A 180 0.22 10.47 -0.84
N CYS A 181 0.06 9.63 0.19
CA CYS A 181 0.60 8.28 0.19
C CYS A 181 -0.06 7.39 -0.87
N VAL A 182 -1.39 7.42 -0.96
CA VAL A 182 -2.14 6.76 -2.03
C VAL A 182 -1.70 7.32 -3.39
N GLY A 183 -1.60 8.65 -3.51
CA GLY A 183 -1.10 9.32 -4.71
C GLY A 183 0.27 8.83 -5.15
N CYS A 184 1.25 8.63 -4.26
CA CYS A 184 2.56 8.13 -4.69
C CYS A 184 2.61 6.62 -4.94
N CYS A 185 1.68 5.82 -4.41
CA CYS A 185 1.74 4.36 -4.42
C CYS A 185 0.65 3.65 -5.21
N TRP A 186 -0.38 4.34 -5.71
CA TRP A 186 -1.50 3.65 -6.38
C TRP A 186 -1.07 2.91 -7.65
N GLY A 187 -0.08 3.42 -8.40
CA GLY A 187 0.50 2.68 -9.53
C GLY A 187 1.12 1.35 -9.10
N LEU A 188 1.84 1.33 -7.97
CA LEU A 188 2.37 0.10 -7.39
C LEU A 188 1.27 -0.84 -6.90
N MET A 189 0.17 -0.29 -6.38
CA MET A 189 -0.99 -1.09 -6.01
C MET A 189 -1.66 -1.72 -7.23
N VAL A 190 -1.78 -0.98 -8.33
CA VAL A 190 -2.23 -1.53 -9.63
C VAL A 190 -1.32 -2.67 -10.09
N ALA A 191 0.01 -2.51 -9.96
CA ALA A 191 0.95 -3.59 -10.24
C ALA A 191 0.71 -4.81 -9.33
N LEU A 192 0.47 -4.61 -8.03
CA LEU A 192 0.16 -5.69 -7.09
C LEU A 192 -1.10 -6.46 -7.50
N PHE A 193 -2.16 -5.76 -7.92
CA PHE A 193 -3.37 -6.39 -8.44
C PHE A 193 -3.10 -7.17 -9.74
N ALA A 194 -2.24 -6.65 -10.61
CA ALA A 194 -1.90 -7.27 -11.90
C ALA A 194 -1.13 -8.59 -11.73
N VAL A 195 -0.18 -8.65 -10.79
CA VAL A 195 0.63 -9.86 -10.52
C VAL A 195 -0.01 -10.81 -9.50
N GLY A 196 -1.10 -10.39 -8.86
CA GLY A 196 -1.83 -11.17 -7.87
C GLY A 196 -1.76 -10.53 -6.48
N VAL A 197 -2.88 -9.91 -6.05
CA VAL A 197 -2.97 -9.22 -4.76
C VAL A 197 -2.77 -10.16 -3.56
N MET A 198 -3.01 -11.45 -3.75
CA MET A 198 -2.84 -12.49 -2.72
C MET A 198 -1.42 -13.11 -2.72
N SER A 199 -0.53 -12.66 -3.59
CA SER A 199 0.86 -13.13 -3.63
C SER A 199 1.70 -12.45 -2.54
N LEU A 200 2.03 -13.20 -1.50
CA LEU A 200 2.92 -12.75 -0.42
C LEU A 200 4.30 -12.31 -0.94
N THR A 201 4.81 -12.96 -1.99
CA THR A 201 6.09 -12.60 -2.61
C THR A 201 6.03 -11.21 -3.24
N TRP A 202 5.03 -10.95 -4.08
CA TRP A 202 4.87 -9.64 -4.72
C TRP A 202 4.47 -8.54 -3.73
N MET A 203 3.68 -8.88 -2.71
CA MET A 203 3.42 -7.99 -1.58
C MET A 203 4.73 -7.56 -0.90
N GLY A 204 5.63 -8.50 -0.62
CA GLY A 204 6.95 -8.21 -0.03
C GLY A 204 7.82 -7.33 -0.93
N VAL A 205 7.90 -7.64 -2.22
CA VAL A 205 8.63 -6.85 -3.21
C VAL A 205 8.09 -5.42 -3.27
N ILE A 206 6.78 -5.24 -3.40
CA ILE A 206 6.18 -3.92 -3.50
C ILE A 206 6.33 -3.14 -2.18
N ALA A 207 6.22 -3.81 -1.03
CA ALA A 207 6.48 -3.19 0.27
C ALA A 207 7.92 -2.66 0.35
N ALA A 208 8.90 -3.45 -0.11
CA ALA A 208 10.30 -3.07 -0.15
C ALA A 208 10.54 -1.89 -1.09
N VAL A 209 9.93 -1.88 -2.28
CA VAL A 209 9.98 -0.76 -3.22
C VAL A 209 9.43 0.51 -2.58
N ILE A 210 8.24 0.45 -1.98
CA ILE A 210 7.59 1.59 -1.32
C ILE A 210 8.45 2.11 -0.16
N PHE A 211 8.98 1.22 0.65
CA PHE A 211 9.86 1.56 1.76
C PHE A 211 11.15 2.22 1.25
N ALA A 212 11.79 1.64 0.23
CA ALA A 212 13.01 2.17 -0.38
C ALA A 212 12.79 3.59 -0.92
N GLN A 213 11.67 3.81 -1.63
CA GLN A 213 11.34 5.12 -2.20
C GLN A 213 11.04 6.19 -1.15
N LYS A 214 10.36 5.82 -0.05
CA LYS A 214 9.91 6.77 0.98
C LYS A 214 10.92 7.01 2.09
N VAL A 215 11.79 6.05 2.40
CA VAL A 215 12.63 6.09 3.60
C VAL A 215 14.11 6.29 3.27
N LEU A 216 14.59 5.79 2.12
CA LEU A 216 16.00 5.93 1.78
C LEU A 216 16.33 7.36 1.32
N PRO A 217 17.53 7.91 1.67
CA PRO A 217 17.92 9.28 1.34
C PRO A 217 17.86 9.64 -0.16
N ALA A 218 18.06 8.66 -1.05
CA ALA A 218 18.05 8.84 -2.50
C ALA A 218 16.92 8.07 -3.20
N GLY A 219 15.84 7.71 -2.48
CA GLY A 219 14.76 6.86 -3.01
C GLY A 219 14.00 7.43 -4.22
N ASP A 220 14.13 8.74 -4.46
CA ASP A 220 13.55 9.52 -5.55
C ASP A 220 14.30 9.24 -6.86
N ARG A 221 15.59 8.96 -6.77
CA ARG A 221 16.43 8.54 -7.91
C ARG A 221 16.18 7.08 -8.32
N LEU A 222 15.42 6.32 -7.54
CA LEU A 222 15.07 4.94 -7.87
C LEU A 222 13.88 4.83 -8.82
N ALA A 223 13.17 5.94 -9.11
CA ALA A 223 12.01 5.92 -9.99
C ALA A 223 12.33 5.36 -11.40
N PRO A 224 13.42 5.74 -12.09
CA PRO A 224 13.78 5.13 -13.38
C PRO A 224 14.07 3.63 -13.28
N LEU A 225 14.77 3.20 -12.23
CA LEU A 225 15.08 1.79 -12.00
C LEU A 225 13.80 0.96 -11.87
N PHE A 226 12.87 1.40 -11.02
CA PHE A 226 11.60 0.69 -10.83
C PHE A 226 10.69 0.80 -12.05
N ALA A 227 10.68 1.94 -12.74
CA ALA A 227 9.97 2.11 -14.01
C ALA A 227 10.41 1.05 -15.03
N THR A 228 11.73 0.94 -15.27
CA THR A 228 12.29 -0.05 -16.19
C THR A 228 11.96 -1.47 -15.74
N ALA A 229 12.07 -1.76 -14.43
CA ALA A 229 11.74 -3.08 -13.89
C ALA A 229 10.27 -3.46 -14.10
N PHE A 230 9.32 -2.56 -13.82
CA PHE A 230 7.89 -2.83 -14.01
C PHE A 230 7.49 -2.92 -15.49
N VAL A 231 8.08 -2.10 -16.36
CA VAL A 231 7.86 -2.20 -17.81
C VAL A 231 8.40 -3.52 -18.35
N ALA A 232 9.64 -3.90 -17.98
CA ALA A 232 10.25 -5.16 -18.39
C ALA A 232 9.43 -6.36 -17.88
N LEU A 233 8.99 -6.33 -16.62
CA LEU A 233 8.13 -7.34 -16.05
C LEU A 233 6.77 -7.42 -16.78
N GLY A 234 6.16 -6.28 -17.12
CA GLY A 234 4.90 -6.24 -17.86
C GLY A 234 5.01 -6.86 -19.26
N VAL A 235 6.10 -6.56 -19.97
CA VAL A 235 6.42 -7.20 -21.26
C VAL A 235 6.67 -8.70 -21.07
N TRP A 236 7.41 -9.10 -20.04
CA TRP A 236 7.68 -10.50 -19.74
C TRP A 236 6.39 -11.28 -19.43
N VAL A 237 5.48 -10.73 -18.62
CA VAL A 237 4.18 -11.33 -18.32
C VAL A 237 3.32 -11.47 -19.58
N ALA A 238 3.38 -10.51 -20.50
CA ALA A 238 2.63 -10.59 -21.76
C ALA A 238 3.18 -11.67 -22.70
N VAL A 239 4.50 -11.84 -22.77
CA VAL A 239 5.18 -12.77 -23.70
C VAL A 239 5.23 -14.19 -23.15
N SER A 240 5.67 -14.38 -21.89
CA SER A 240 5.91 -15.69 -21.29
C SER A 240 5.57 -15.72 -19.79
N PRO A 241 4.28 -15.71 -19.42
CA PRO A 241 3.85 -15.65 -18.02
C PRO A 241 4.31 -16.86 -17.20
N ALA A 242 4.45 -18.04 -17.82
CA ALA A 242 4.88 -19.27 -17.14
C ALA A 242 6.33 -19.25 -16.64
N THR A 243 7.17 -18.34 -17.15
CA THR A 243 8.59 -18.22 -16.75
C THR A 243 8.84 -17.15 -15.69
N VAL A 244 7.80 -16.40 -15.30
CA VAL A 244 7.94 -15.32 -14.31
C VAL A 244 7.97 -15.93 -12.90
N PRO A 245 9.07 -15.82 -12.15
CA PRO A 245 9.18 -16.42 -10.82
C PRO A 245 8.10 -15.88 -9.87
N GLY A 246 7.35 -16.76 -9.22
CA GLY A 246 6.32 -16.41 -8.24
C GLY A 246 4.96 -15.98 -8.82
N LEU A 247 4.83 -15.85 -10.15
CA LEU A 247 3.54 -15.63 -10.78
C LEU A 247 2.78 -16.97 -10.87
N HIS A 248 1.71 -17.10 -10.09
CA HIS A 248 0.86 -18.29 -10.15
C HIS A 248 -0.04 -18.16 -11.38
N VAL A 249 0.18 -19.00 -12.39
CA VAL A 249 -0.68 -19.08 -13.57
C VAL A 249 -1.98 -19.80 -13.16
N PRO A 250 -3.16 -19.16 -13.26
CA PRO A 250 -4.42 -19.80 -12.92
C PRO A 250 -4.66 -20.99 -13.85
N GLY A 251 -4.56 -22.22 -13.32
CA GLY A 251 -4.71 -23.44 -14.11
C GLY A 251 -4.25 -24.76 -13.48
N GLN A 252 -3.63 -24.78 -12.30
CA GLN A 252 -3.21 -26.03 -11.64
C GLN A 252 -3.70 -26.11 -10.18
N GLY A 253 -4.94 -26.58 -10.01
CA GLY A 253 -5.30 -27.50 -8.92
C GLY A 253 -5.52 -26.97 -7.49
N ALA A 254 -5.64 -25.67 -7.23
CA ALA A 254 -6.01 -25.21 -5.88
C ALA A 254 -7.53 -25.32 -5.63
N PRO A 255 -8.00 -26.03 -4.58
CA PRO A 255 -9.42 -26.06 -4.23
C PRO A 255 -9.89 -24.66 -3.81
N ALA A 256 -11.06 -24.26 -4.31
CA ALA A 256 -11.71 -23.01 -3.91
C ALA A 256 -12.03 -23.04 -2.41
N ILE A 257 -11.23 -22.37 -1.60
CA ILE A 257 -11.56 -22.13 -0.19
C ILE A 257 -12.82 -21.25 -0.17
N ARG A 258 -13.86 -21.64 0.60
CA ARG A 258 -15.07 -20.84 0.72
C ARG A 258 -14.72 -19.50 1.35
N MET A 259 -14.61 -18.47 0.53
CA MET A 259 -14.53 -17.10 1.02
C MET A 259 -15.91 -16.72 1.55
N GLY A 260 -15.97 -16.31 2.81
CA GLY A 260 -17.24 -16.00 3.50
C GLY A 260 -18.09 -15.01 2.72
N THR A 261 -19.39 -15.29 2.70
CA THR A 261 -20.45 -14.41 2.16
C THR A 261 -20.54 -13.10 2.93
#